data_AF-A0A0A3J3K1-F1
#
_entry.id   AF-A0A0A3J3K1-F1
#
_cell.length_a   1.000
_cell.length_b   1.000
_cell.length_c   1.000
_cell.angle_alpha   90.00
_cell.angle_beta   90.00
_cell.angle_gamma   90.00
#
_symmetry.space_group_name_H-M   'P 1'
#
loop_
_entity.id
_entity.type
_entity.pdbx_description
1 polymer ?
#
loop_
_entity_poly.entity_id
_entity_poly.type
_entity_poly.pdbx_seq_one_letter_code
_entity_poly.pdbx_strand_id
1 'polypeptide(L)'
;MIVSDEKIYKLSSGQTGEAFEKAVISLTKEKQPLRDKEFGTLIPLEMMLVNKDKALSTILKTAQLYWGNIDLFLFDILKETTIDLESANERLHKFFSSSQGKDAIYHYLIIHNKIRFDNLFGLIFGRELAVTKPIGGLHTIYLYKIGTKYFVHFIFNQSEPFWRMLFIKKVCSIFLQASINKIDSPIDLMKQLKIQWEKQFSPSKAVLLLNKLMAQIEYENPHSFHLKELQLFNITSHFNGGRRHRQKLKRLVEGVWRSWEKGQWSLTEKEKTILTYMLAIDAYEQCEFDQTILHGEYLIQQDRLNNHAIELIIEFYDVLPILKPEPTTLIKRYDKNYLEKVFSILIESYIQKHQFDEVIRLIKEYEIASCTAIYDYLNQELYDENSLHRIEASVQRDIVLIVSKTPQHIMQSIEIWLDDYQNEKSPYYPIALMASKHICNLLKALFATEQYDLFDKLMEVYTKYLKVEQHFLELRDFVAEYVKN
;
A
#
# COMPACT_ATOMS: atom_id res chain seq x y z
N MET A 1 -16.71 22.08 21.39
CA MET A 1 -16.91 21.13 20.29
C MET A 1 -17.85 21.78 19.26
N ILE A 2 -18.09 21.15 18.10
CA ILE A 2 -19.16 21.61 17.19
C ILE A 2 -20.52 21.28 17.84
N VAL A 3 -21.46 22.23 17.83
CA VAL A 3 -22.75 22.10 18.55
C VAL A 3 -23.59 20.93 18.05
N SER A 4 -23.57 20.65 16.75
CA SER A 4 -24.28 19.51 16.16
C SER A 4 -23.73 18.17 16.67
N ASP A 5 -22.42 18.05 16.83
CA ASP A 5 -21.76 16.83 17.34
C ASP A 5 -22.19 16.51 18.76
N GLU A 6 -22.17 17.52 19.64
CA GLU A 6 -22.62 17.36 21.02
C GLU A 6 -24.11 16.99 21.09
N LYS A 7 -24.94 17.56 20.22
CA LYS A 7 -26.36 17.21 20.13
C LYS A 7 -26.56 15.76 19.68
N ILE A 8 -25.86 15.31 18.64
CA ILE A 8 -25.96 13.92 18.17
C ILE A 8 -25.48 12.96 19.28
N TYR A 9 -24.37 13.27 19.95
CA TYR A 9 -23.85 12.45 21.05
C TYR A 9 -24.85 12.32 22.19
N LYS A 10 -25.47 13.43 22.61
CA LYS A 10 -26.47 13.44 23.68
C LYS A 10 -27.74 12.67 23.28
N LEU A 11 -28.23 12.87 22.05
CA LEU A 11 -29.44 12.23 21.57
C LEU A 11 -29.28 10.73 21.35
N SER A 12 -28.08 10.26 20.99
CA SER A 12 -27.79 8.83 20.86
C SER A 12 -27.23 8.20 22.15
N SER A 13 -27.05 8.98 23.21
CA SER A 13 -26.35 8.58 24.44
C SER A 13 -24.97 7.94 24.16
N GLY A 14 -24.27 8.44 23.13
CA GLY A 14 -22.98 7.89 22.70
C GLY A 14 -23.04 6.51 22.02
N GLN A 15 -24.22 6.00 21.69
CA GLN A 15 -24.39 4.73 20.98
C GLN A 15 -24.29 4.90 19.47
N THR A 16 -23.86 3.84 18.77
CA THR A 16 -23.83 3.71 17.31
C THR A 16 -25.06 2.95 16.78
N GLY A 17 -25.20 2.81 15.46
CA GLY A 17 -26.30 2.04 14.84
C GLY A 17 -27.63 2.80 14.80
N GLU A 18 -28.73 2.14 15.17
CA GLU A 18 -30.07 2.72 15.02
C GLU A 18 -30.29 3.98 15.88
N ALA A 19 -29.78 3.99 17.12
CA ALA A 19 -29.85 5.15 18.01
C ALA A 19 -29.12 6.37 17.40
N PHE A 20 -27.96 6.13 16.79
CA PHE A 20 -27.20 7.15 16.06
C PHE A 20 -27.98 7.70 14.86
N GLU A 21 -28.54 6.82 14.01
CA GLU A 21 -29.32 7.27 12.85
C GLU A 21 -30.58 8.03 13.26
N LYS A 22 -31.28 7.61 14.33
CA LYS A 22 -32.42 8.35 14.89
C LYS A 22 -32.01 9.74 15.40
N ALA A 23 -30.84 9.86 16.03
CA ALA A 23 -30.29 11.13 16.46
C ALA A 23 -29.99 12.06 15.27
N VAL A 24 -29.35 11.53 14.21
CA VAL A 24 -29.09 12.26 12.96
C VAL A 24 -30.38 12.70 12.29
N ILE A 25 -31.38 11.82 12.17
CA ILE A 25 -32.70 12.16 11.62
C ILE A 25 -33.33 13.29 12.44
N SER A 26 -33.35 13.16 13.77
CA SER A 26 -33.98 14.16 14.65
C SER A 26 -33.33 15.53 14.55
N LEU A 27 -32.00 15.59 14.36
CA LEU A 27 -31.26 16.84 14.14
C LEU A 27 -31.60 17.49 12.78
N THR A 28 -31.95 16.68 11.77
CA THR A 28 -32.14 17.12 10.38
C THR A 28 -33.61 17.31 9.97
N LYS A 29 -34.57 16.94 10.84
CA LYS A 29 -36.02 17.01 10.60
C LYS A 29 -36.51 18.36 10.08
N GLU A 30 -35.96 19.47 10.57
CA GLU A 30 -36.40 20.82 10.18
C GLU A 30 -36.00 21.21 8.75
N LYS A 31 -35.13 20.45 8.08
CA LYS A 31 -34.54 20.81 6.79
C LYS A 31 -34.86 19.88 5.63
N GLN A 32 -35.83 18.96 5.80
CA GLN A 32 -36.07 17.80 4.93
C GLN A 32 -34.82 16.88 4.85
N PRO A 33 -34.84 15.71 5.50
CA PRO A 33 -33.68 14.84 5.54
C PRO A 33 -33.29 14.37 4.14
N LEU A 34 -32.11 14.80 3.66
CA LEU A 34 -31.49 14.22 2.49
C LEU A 34 -31.18 12.75 2.81
N ARG A 35 -31.78 11.84 2.06
CA ARG A 35 -31.57 10.39 2.25
C ARG A 35 -30.81 9.85 1.06
N ASP A 36 -29.71 9.21 1.39
CA ASP A 36 -29.02 8.32 0.47
C ASP A 36 -29.45 6.87 0.72
N LYS A 37 -29.58 6.10 -0.37
CA LYS A 37 -30.02 4.70 -0.31
C LYS A 37 -29.02 3.81 0.44
N GLU A 38 -27.73 4.13 0.34
CA GLU A 38 -26.63 3.31 0.85
C GLU A 38 -26.06 3.88 2.17
N PHE A 39 -26.02 5.21 2.31
CA PHE A 39 -25.44 5.91 3.44
C PHE A 39 -26.45 6.52 4.42
N GLY A 40 -27.76 6.32 4.17
CA GLY A 40 -28.84 6.75 5.06
C GLY A 40 -29.03 8.27 5.08
N THR A 41 -29.45 8.82 6.22
CA THR A 41 -29.76 10.26 6.32
C THR A 41 -28.49 11.10 6.36
N LEU A 42 -28.26 11.97 5.39
CA LEU A 42 -27.08 12.84 5.34
C LEU A 42 -27.19 13.99 6.34
N ILE A 43 -26.05 14.42 6.88
CA ILE A 43 -25.97 15.61 7.72
C ILE A 43 -25.75 16.83 6.81
N PRO A 44 -26.57 17.89 6.88
CA PRO A 44 -26.41 19.10 6.06
C PRO A 44 -25.06 19.77 6.28
N LEU A 45 -24.45 20.26 5.20
CA LEU A 45 -23.12 20.88 5.22
C LEU A 45 -23.04 22.05 6.22
N GLU A 46 -24.07 22.89 6.32
CA GLU A 46 -24.09 24.02 7.25
C GLU A 46 -24.12 23.63 8.73
N MET A 47 -24.47 22.38 9.06
CA MET A 47 -24.39 21.85 10.43
C MET A 47 -23.00 21.31 10.78
N MET A 48 -22.12 21.10 9.80
CA MET A 48 -20.80 20.48 9.98
C MET A 48 -19.64 21.43 9.65
N LEU A 49 -19.87 22.38 8.75
CA LEU A 49 -18.85 23.31 8.25
C LEU A 49 -18.91 24.63 9.01
N VAL A 50 -17.77 25.04 9.54
CA VAL A 50 -17.61 26.28 10.31
C VAL A 50 -16.68 27.26 9.60
N ASN A 51 -16.72 28.54 9.97
CA ASN A 51 -15.76 29.52 9.45
C ASN A 51 -14.36 29.31 10.09
N LYS A 52 -13.35 30.00 9.54
CA LYS A 52 -11.95 29.89 9.99
C LYS A 52 -11.81 30.17 11.49
N ASP A 53 -12.35 31.27 11.97
CA ASP A 53 -12.19 31.69 13.37
C ASP A 53 -12.82 30.70 14.35
N LYS A 54 -13.99 30.15 13.98
CA LYS A 54 -14.65 29.13 14.79
C LYS A 54 -13.92 27.80 14.76
N ALA A 55 -13.36 27.41 13.61
CA ALA A 55 -12.51 26.22 13.51
C ALA A 55 -11.31 26.33 14.44
N LEU A 56 -10.54 27.42 14.30
CA LEU A 56 -9.35 27.71 15.09
C LEU A 56 -9.62 27.72 16.59
N SER A 57 -10.59 28.53 17.03
CA SER A 57 -10.95 28.64 18.45
C SER A 57 -11.41 27.30 19.03
N THR A 58 -12.14 26.49 18.27
CA THR A 58 -12.60 25.17 18.73
C THR A 58 -11.44 24.19 18.85
N ILE A 59 -10.55 24.14 17.86
CA ILE A 59 -9.36 23.28 17.85
C ILE A 59 -8.45 23.62 19.04
N LEU A 60 -8.10 24.89 19.19
CA LEU A 60 -7.19 25.34 20.26
C LEU A 60 -7.77 25.06 21.65
N LYS A 61 -9.05 25.38 21.86
CA LYS A 61 -9.72 25.12 23.13
C LYS A 61 -9.75 23.62 23.46
N THR A 62 -10.04 22.78 22.47
CA THR A 62 -10.12 21.32 22.68
C THR A 62 -8.73 20.71 22.87
N ALA A 63 -7.73 21.11 22.07
CA ALA A 63 -6.35 20.66 22.24
C ALA A 63 -5.80 21.07 23.61
N GLN A 64 -6.01 22.32 24.04
CA GLN A 64 -5.59 22.79 25.36
C GLN A 64 -6.28 22.02 26.49
N LEU A 65 -7.58 21.70 26.35
CA LEU A 65 -8.32 20.95 27.38
C LEU A 65 -7.78 19.53 27.60
N TYR A 66 -7.43 18.82 26.52
CA TYR A 66 -7.06 17.40 26.60
C TYR A 66 -5.56 17.13 26.52
N TRP A 67 -4.78 18.05 25.97
CA TRP A 67 -3.35 17.91 25.75
C TRP A 67 -2.53 19.06 26.36
N GLY A 68 -3.17 20.03 27.02
CA GLY A 68 -2.50 21.19 27.60
C GLY A 68 -1.78 20.94 28.92
N ASN A 69 -2.01 19.79 29.56
CA ASN A 69 -1.40 19.40 30.84
C ASN A 69 -0.79 18.00 30.73
N ILE A 70 0.38 17.81 31.33
CA ILE A 70 1.03 16.51 31.53
C ILE A 70 0.37 15.83 32.72
N ASP A 71 -0.45 14.82 32.46
CA ASP A 71 -0.99 13.94 33.50
C ASP A 71 0.05 12.89 33.96
N LEU A 72 -0.26 12.12 35.00
CA LEU A 72 0.64 11.09 35.55
C LEU A 72 1.03 10.03 34.51
N PHE A 73 0.15 9.69 33.59
CA PHE A 73 0.44 8.70 32.53
C PHE A 73 1.41 9.27 31.49
N LEU A 74 1.21 10.53 31.11
CA LEU A 74 2.11 11.29 30.25
C LEU A 74 3.49 11.44 30.90
N PHE A 75 3.54 11.71 32.20
CA PHE A 75 4.78 11.84 32.95
C PHE A 75 5.62 10.56 32.86
N ASP A 76 5.01 9.39 33.02
CA ASP A 76 5.71 8.11 32.90
C ASP A 76 6.22 7.84 31.47
N ILE A 77 5.46 8.20 30.43
CA ILE A 77 5.92 8.10 29.03
C ILE A 77 7.10 9.03 28.75
N LEU A 78 7.08 10.22 29.37
CA LEU A 78 8.08 11.25 29.13
C LEU A 78 9.34 11.09 29.99
N LYS A 79 9.32 10.30 31.07
CA LYS A 79 10.51 9.94 31.87
C LYS A 79 11.62 9.28 31.04
N GLU A 80 11.24 8.54 30.01
CA GLU A 80 12.18 7.88 29.10
C GLU A 80 12.80 8.86 28.09
N THR A 81 12.36 10.11 28.08
CA THR A 81 12.89 11.17 27.20
C THR A 81 13.87 12.07 27.95
N THR A 82 14.83 12.68 27.25
CA THR A 82 15.78 13.65 27.83
C THR A 82 15.17 15.05 28.02
N ILE A 83 13.85 15.13 28.24
CA ILE A 83 13.13 16.39 28.39
C ILE A 83 13.04 16.72 29.88
N ASP A 84 13.30 17.99 30.19
CA ASP A 84 13.09 18.51 31.54
C ASP A 84 11.60 18.54 31.86
N LEU A 85 11.17 17.52 32.61
CA LEU A 85 9.79 17.33 33.04
C LEU A 85 9.31 18.41 34.00
N GLU A 86 10.22 19.09 34.72
CA GLU A 86 9.87 20.15 35.67
C GLU A 86 9.35 21.40 34.95
N SER A 87 9.91 21.73 33.77
CA SER A 87 9.49 22.87 32.94
C SER A 87 8.51 22.54 31.81
N ALA A 88 8.21 21.25 31.58
CA ALA A 88 7.42 20.80 30.43
C ALA A 88 5.96 21.32 30.44
N ASN A 89 5.31 21.36 31.62
CA ASN A 89 3.97 21.94 31.75
C ASN A 89 3.94 23.45 31.49
N GLU A 90 4.94 24.19 31.97
CA GLU A 90 5.05 25.63 31.73
C GLU A 90 5.22 25.92 30.22
N ARG A 91 6.05 25.12 29.54
CA ARG A 91 6.28 25.23 28.10
C ARG A 91 5.01 24.91 27.29
N LEU A 92 4.24 23.90 27.69
CA LEU A 92 2.92 23.59 27.11
C LEU A 92 1.95 24.76 27.25
N HIS A 93 1.80 25.29 28.48
CA HIS A 93 0.94 26.44 28.74
C HIS A 93 1.36 27.68 27.94
N LYS A 94 2.67 27.96 27.88
CA LYS A 94 3.21 29.08 27.10
C LYS A 94 2.93 28.91 25.61
N PHE A 95 3.08 27.69 25.07
CA PHE A 95 2.81 27.40 23.67
C PHE A 95 1.35 27.69 23.30
N PHE A 96 0.38 27.13 24.04
CA PHE A 96 -1.05 27.36 23.81
C PHE A 96 -1.48 28.82 24.03
N SER A 97 -0.77 29.56 24.88
CA SER A 97 -1.07 30.96 25.17
C SER A 97 -0.50 31.92 24.12
N SER A 98 0.64 31.58 23.51
CA SER A 98 1.33 32.39 22.50
C SER A 98 0.59 32.46 21.16
N SER A 99 0.75 33.56 20.41
CA SER A 99 0.28 33.65 19.01
C SER A 99 1.02 32.66 18.12
N GLN A 100 2.34 32.58 18.27
CA GLN A 100 3.20 31.69 17.49
C GLN A 100 2.81 30.21 17.63
N GLY A 101 2.49 29.74 18.84
CA GLY A 101 2.06 28.36 19.05
C GLY A 101 0.69 28.06 18.42
N LYS A 102 -0.25 29.02 18.50
CA LYS A 102 -1.56 28.91 17.83
C LYS A 102 -1.41 28.83 16.32
N ASP A 103 -0.55 29.67 15.74
CA ASP A 103 -0.25 29.68 14.31
C ASP A 103 0.44 28.39 13.88
N ALA A 104 1.36 27.85 14.69
CA ALA A 104 2.04 26.59 14.42
C ALA A 104 1.05 25.41 14.34
N ILE A 105 0.10 25.30 15.28
CA ILE A 105 -0.94 24.27 15.24
C ILE A 105 -1.78 24.40 13.95
N TYR A 106 -2.15 25.63 13.60
CA TYR A 106 -2.97 25.85 12.42
C TYR A 106 -2.24 25.52 11.12
N HIS A 107 -1.01 26.02 10.95
CA HIS A 107 -0.19 25.70 9.78
C HIS A 107 0.03 24.20 9.63
N TYR A 108 0.34 23.51 10.74
CA TYR A 108 0.46 22.06 10.74
C TYR A 108 -0.83 21.38 10.25
N LEU A 109 -1.99 21.79 10.77
CA LEU A 109 -3.27 21.22 10.38
C LEU A 109 -3.69 21.55 8.94
N ILE A 110 -3.31 22.70 8.39
CA ILE A 110 -3.58 23.03 6.98
C ILE A 110 -2.75 22.18 6.03
N ILE A 111 -1.51 21.84 6.41
CA ILE A 111 -0.61 21.03 5.58
C ILE A 111 -0.96 19.54 5.70
N HIS A 112 -1.20 19.05 6.92
CA HIS A 112 -1.34 17.63 7.20
C HIS A 112 -2.78 17.14 7.39
N ASN A 113 -3.76 18.05 7.45
CA ASN A 113 -5.20 17.81 7.68
C ASN A 113 -5.59 17.06 8.98
N LYS A 114 -4.61 16.57 9.74
CA LYS A 114 -4.80 15.91 11.03
C LYS A 114 -3.65 16.18 11.98
N ILE A 115 -3.94 16.19 13.28
CA ILE A 115 -2.92 16.28 14.33
C ILE A 115 -3.27 15.32 15.47
N ARG A 116 -2.24 14.67 16.01
CA ARG A 116 -2.28 13.84 17.21
C ARG A 116 -1.32 14.42 18.26
N PHE A 117 -1.34 13.85 19.45
CA PHE A 117 -0.48 14.30 20.55
C PHE A 117 1.01 14.24 20.21
N ASP A 118 1.49 13.17 19.58
CA ASP A 118 2.89 13.00 19.13
C ASP A 118 3.33 14.14 18.20
N ASN A 119 2.45 14.57 17.30
CA ASN A 119 2.74 15.69 16.40
C ASN A 119 2.80 17.02 17.14
N LEU A 120 1.85 17.26 18.05
CA LEU A 120 1.85 18.44 18.90
C LEU A 120 3.11 18.49 19.77
N PHE A 121 3.52 17.36 20.32
CA PHE A 121 4.73 17.23 21.10
C PHE A 121 5.98 17.63 20.28
N GLY A 122 6.07 17.13 19.05
CA GLY A 122 7.10 17.54 18.09
C GLY A 122 7.13 19.05 17.84
N LEU A 123 5.97 19.69 17.68
CA LEU A 123 5.87 21.15 17.49
C LEU A 123 6.36 21.95 18.70
N ILE A 124 6.17 21.44 19.92
CA ILE A 124 6.50 22.16 21.16
C ILE A 124 7.96 21.98 21.57
N PHE A 125 8.44 20.73 21.46
CA PHE A 125 9.74 20.32 22.00
C PHE A 125 10.81 20.09 20.91
N GLY A 126 10.42 20.11 19.62
CA GLY A 126 11.34 19.89 18.51
C GLY A 126 11.85 18.45 18.41
N ARG A 127 11.13 17.48 18.99
CA ARG A 127 11.53 16.08 19.07
C ARG A 127 10.36 15.16 18.76
N GLU A 128 10.63 14.13 17.97
CA GLU A 128 9.64 13.10 17.69
C GLU A 128 9.43 12.21 18.92
N LEU A 129 8.17 11.92 19.23
CA LEU A 129 7.77 11.02 20.29
C LEU A 129 6.92 9.91 19.70
N ALA A 130 7.42 8.68 19.72
CA ALA A 130 6.67 7.53 19.24
C ALA A 130 5.68 7.05 20.32
N VAL A 131 4.51 7.69 20.36
CA VAL A 131 3.46 7.30 21.32
C VAL A 131 2.63 6.15 20.75
N THR A 132 2.67 5.00 21.42
CA THR A 132 1.92 3.79 21.01
C THR A 132 0.45 3.80 21.43
N LYS A 133 0.07 4.59 22.44
CA LYS A 133 -1.30 4.69 22.97
C LYS A 133 -1.85 6.12 22.92
N PRO A 134 -3.17 6.31 22.77
CA PRO A 134 -3.77 7.65 22.82
C PRO A 134 -3.50 8.30 24.18
N ILE A 135 -3.10 9.56 24.18
CA ILE A 135 -2.77 10.32 25.39
C ILE A 135 -3.92 11.27 25.76
N GLY A 136 -4.19 11.38 27.07
CA GLY A 136 -5.27 12.20 27.61
C GLY A 136 -6.66 11.68 27.21
N GLY A 137 -7.59 12.60 26.92
CA GLY A 137 -8.96 12.26 26.48
C GLY A 137 -9.20 12.35 24.98
N LEU A 138 -8.18 12.72 24.19
CA LEU A 138 -8.31 13.05 22.77
C LEU A 138 -7.31 12.26 21.92
N HIS A 139 -7.82 11.58 20.89
CA HIS A 139 -7.03 10.74 20.00
C HIS A 139 -6.50 11.51 18.80
N THR A 140 -7.34 12.28 18.12
CA THR A 140 -6.99 12.97 16.86
C THR A 140 -7.94 14.15 16.61
N ILE A 141 -7.41 15.21 16.01
CA ILE A 141 -8.18 16.32 15.45
C ILE A 141 -7.98 16.32 13.93
N TYR A 142 -9.08 16.41 13.18
CA TYR A 142 -9.07 16.57 11.73
C TYR A 142 -9.52 17.98 11.35
N LEU A 143 -8.89 18.54 10.31
CA LEU A 143 -9.23 19.81 9.70
C LEU A 143 -9.15 19.68 8.18
N TYR A 144 -10.24 19.98 7.48
CA TYR A 144 -10.26 20.06 6.02
C TYR A 144 -10.99 21.32 5.57
N LYS A 145 -10.46 22.00 4.55
CA LYS A 145 -11.13 23.14 3.93
C LYS A 145 -12.07 22.67 2.82
N ILE A 146 -13.31 23.15 2.90
CA ILE A 146 -14.41 22.84 1.98
C ILE A 146 -14.98 24.19 1.48
N GLY A 147 -14.53 24.63 0.30
CA GLY A 147 -14.83 25.94 -0.25
C GLY A 147 -14.27 27.04 0.64
N THR A 148 -15.16 27.87 1.19
CA THR A 148 -14.80 28.98 2.10
C THR A 148 -14.90 28.61 3.58
N LYS A 149 -15.29 27.36 3.90
CA LYS A 149 -15.51 26.88 5.27
C LYS A 149 -14.59 25.71 5.60
N TYR A 150 -14.62 25.27 6.85
CA TYR A 150 -13.78 24.20 7.39
C TYR A 150 -14.62 23.11 8.04
N PHE A 151 -14.30 21.87 7.70
CA PHE A 151 -14.72 20.68 8.42
C PHE A 151 -13.73 20.44 9.56
N VAL A 152 -14.23 20.41 10.80
CA VAL A 152 -13.43 20.04 11.98
C VAL A 152 -14.06 18.83 12.62
N HIS A 153 -13.25 17.84 12.98
CA HIS A 153 -13.74 16.67 13.70
C HIS A 153 -12.75 16.17 14.73
N PHE A 154 -13.27 15.69 15.86
CA PHE A 154 -12.49 15.22 16.99
C PHE A 154 -12.82 13.75 17.24
N ILE A 155 -11.80 12.92 17.42
CA ILE A 155 -11.96 11.56 17.92
C ILE A 155 -11.51 11.57 19.37
N PHE A 156 -12.46 11.40 20.29
CA PHE A 156 -12.17 11.28 21.72
C PHE A 156 -11.98 9.82 22.12
N ASN A 157 -11.21 9.61 23.19
CA ASN A 157 -10.98 8.26 23.74
C ASN A 157 -12.26 7.71 24.38
N GLN A 158 -13.04 8.58 25.03
CA GLN A 158 -14.36 8.20 25.54
C GLN A 158 -15.33 8.00 24.36
N SER A 159 -16.01 6.85 24.33
CA SER A 159 -16.96 6.50 23.27
C SER A 159 -16.33 6.59 21.87
N GLU A 160 -15.07 6.17 21.74
CA GLU A 160 -14.31 6.23 20.49
C GLU A 160 -15.07 5.68 19.26
N PRO A 161 -15.77 4.52 19.32
CA PRO A 161 -16.54 4.03 18.18
C PRO A 161 -17.60 5.01 17.68
N PHE A 162 -18.25 5.74 18.58
CA PHE A 162 -19.22 6.77 18.22
C PHE A 162 -18.55 7.91 17.44
N TRP A 163 -17.43 8.43 17.92
CA TRP A 163 -16.76 9.56 17.27
C TRP A 163 -16.21 9.17 15.90
N ARG A 164 -15.75 7.92 15.73
CA ARG A 164 -15.36 7.36 14.43
C ARG A 164 -16.57 7.22 13.50
N MET A 165 -17.71 6.74 14.01
CA MET A 165 -18.94 6.65 13.21
C MET A 165 -19.46 8.02 12.78
N LEU A 166 -19.40 9.01 13.67
CA LEU A 166 -19.78 10.39 13.34
C LEU A 166 -18.84 10.97 12.27
N PHE A 167 -17.52 10.74 12.37
CA PHE A 167 -16.58 11.13 11.32
C PHE A 167 -16.99 10.54 9.97
N ILE A 168 -17.18 9.22 9.91
CA ILE A 168 -17.60 8.50 8.70
C ILE A 168 -18.86 9.16 8.10
N LYS A 169 -19.88 9.35 8.94
CA LYS A 169 -21.16 9.92 8.51
C LYS A 169 -21.01 11.31 7.91
N LYS A 170 -20.23 12.18 8.56
CA LYS A 170 -19.99 13.53 8.08
C LYS A 170 -19.20 13.56 6.79
N VAL A 171 -18.14 12.74 6.67
CA VAL A 171 -17.32 12.72 5.46
C VAL A 171 -18.09 12.16 4.26
N CYS A 172 -18.89 11.09 4.44
CA CYS A 172 -19.85 10.66 3.42
C CYS A 172 -20.80 11.80 3.03
N SER A 173 -21.35 12.50 4.02
CA SER A 173 -22.25 13.64 3.78
C SER A 173 -21.57 14.77 3.02
N ILE A 174 -20.27 15.01 3.22
CA ILE A 174 -19.49 16.00 2.47
C ILE A 174 -19.37 15.58 1.00
N PHE A 175 -18.93 14.36 0.72
CA PHE A 175 -18.75 13.87 -0.64
C PHE A 175 -20.05 13.80 -1.45
N LEU A 176 -21.20 13.62 -0.80
CA LEU A 176 -22.53 13.53 -1.42
C LEU A 176 -23.29 14.86 -1.51
N GLN A 177 -22.71 15.96 -1.02
CA GLN A 177 -23.36 17.28 -1.06
C GLN A 177 -22.46 18.39 -1.60
N ALA A 178 -21.14 18.23 -1.52
CA ALA A 178 -20.17 19.17 -2.04
C ALA A 178 -19.51 18.61 -3.30
N SER A 179 -19.36 19.46 -4.33
CA SER A 179 -18.51 19.12 -5.47
C SER A 179 -17.08 18.85 -4.99
N ILE A 180 -16.45 17.82 -5.53
CA ILE A 180 -15.08 17.41 -5.19
C ILE A 180 -14.10 18.57 -5.34
N ASN A 181 -14.29 19.43 -6.35
CA ASN A 181 -13.42 20.59 -6.62
C ASN A 181 -13.47 21.67 -5.53
N LYS A 182 -14.44 21.60 -4.61
CA LYS A 182 -14.49 22.48 -3.43
C LYS A 182 -13.75 21.89 -2.23
N ILE A 183 -13.29 20.65 -2.29
CA ILE A 183 -12.58 19.98 -1.21
C ILE A 183 -11.08 20.18 -1.48
N ASP A 184 -10.35 20.89 -0.62
CA ASP A 184 -8.93 21.21 -0.87
C ASP A 184 -8.02 19.96 -0.86
N SER A 185 -8.42 18.88 -0.18
CA SER A 185 -7.65 17.62 -0.09
C SER A 185 -8.56 16.39 -0.14
N PRO A 186 -9.23 16.11 -1.28
CA PRO A 186 -10.26 15.09 -1.36
C PRO A 186 -9.67 13.68 -1.22
N ILE A 187 -8.47 13.45 -1.75
CA ILE A 187 -7.79 12.16 -1.67
C ILE A 187 -7.43 11.79 -0.24
N ASP A 188 -6.80 12.71 0.50
CA ASP A 188 -6.47 12.44 1.90
C ASP A 188 -7.75 12.26 2.73
N LEU A 189 -8.78 13.06 2.51
CA LEU A 189 -10.07 12.89 3.20
C LEU A 189 -10.69 11.51 2.93
N MET A 190 -10.65 11.03 1.68
CA MET A 190 -11.13 9.70 1.30
C MET A 190 -10.26 8.58 1.91
N LYS A 191 -8.93 8.76 1.94
CA LYS A 191 -8.01 7.85 2.64
C LYS A 191 -8.33 7.76 4.13
N GLN A 192 -8.56 8.89 4.81
CA GLN A 192 -8.96 8.90 6.22
C GLN A 192 -10.32 8.22 6.42
N LEU A 193 -11.28 8.41 5.51
CA LEU A 193 -12.56 7.71 5.55
C LEU A 193 -12.40 6.19 5.47
N LYS A 194 -11.60 5.69 4.50
CA LYS A 194 -11.31 4.26 4.37
C LYS A 194 -10.68 3.69 5.65
N ILE A 195 -9.69 4.40 6.22
CA ILE A 195 -9.06 4.00 7.49
C ILE A 195 -10.11 3.92 8.62
N GLN A 196 -11.04 4.88 8.70
CA GLN A 196 -12.09 4.81 9.71
C GLN A 196 -13.06 3.64 9.48
N TRP A 197 -13.41 3.33 8.23
CA TRP A 197 -14.21 2.15 7.93
C TRP A 197 -13.50 0.85 8.31
N GLU A 198 -12.21 0.71 8.05
CA GLU A 198 -11.43 -0.48 8.43
C GLU A 198 -11.30 -0.66 9.94
N LYS A 199 -11.44 0.43 10.71
CA LYS A 199 -11.52 0.37 12.18
C LYS A 199 -12.90 0.00 12.73
N GLN A 200 -13.94 0.05 11.91
CA GLN A 200 -15.33 -0.22 12.31
C GLN A 200 -15.89 -1.49 11.65
N PHE A 201 -15.34 -1.87 10.50
CA PHE A 201 -15.80 -2.94 9.63
C PHE A 201 -14.60 -3.74 9.10
N SER A 202 -14.86 -4.88 8.45
CA SER A 202 -13.80 -5.63 7.78
C SER A 202 -13.22 -4.85 6.58
N PRO A 203 -11.94 -5.08 6.21
CA PRO A 203 -11.32 -4.44 5.05
C PRO A 203 -12.12 -4.59 3.76
N SER A 204 -12.65 -5.79 3.49
CA SER A 204 -13.52 -6.04 2.32
C SER A 204 -14.80 -5.21 2.35
N LYS A 205 -15.38 -4.99 3.53
CA LYS A 205 -16.58 -4.14 3.67
C LYS A 205 -16.23 -2.66 3.43
N ALA A 206 -15.07 -2.20 3.90
CA ALA A 206 -14.60 -0.85 3.63
C ALA A 206 -14.40 -0.60 2.12
N VAL A 207 -13.79 -1.54 1.38
CA VAL A 207 -13.64 -1.44 -0.08
C VAL A 207 -15.00 -1.43 -0.78
N LEU A 208 -15.96 -2.24 -0.33
CA LEU A 208 -17.32 -2.22 -0.87
C LEU A 208 -17.99 -0.85 -0.69
N LEU A 209 -17.91 -0.27 0.52
CA LEU A 209 -18.50 1.04 0.83
C LEU A 209 -17.82 2.15 0.04
N LEU A 210 -16.49 2.11 -0.07
CA LEU A 210 -15.71 3.03 -0.90
C LEU A 210 -16.20 2.98 -2.35
N ASN A 211 -16.33 1.79 -2.94
CA ASN A 211 -16.79 1.64 -4.32
C ASN A 211 -18.19 2.23 -4.54
N LYS A 212 -19.10 2.07 -3.56
CA LYS A 212 -20.44 2.63 -3.63
C LYS A 212 -20.43 4.16 -3.58
N LEU A 213 -19.64 4.72 -2.67
CA LEU A 213 -19.46 6.17 -2.56
C LEU A 213 -18.84 6.74 -3.84
N MET A 214 -17.83 6.06 -4.38
CA MET A 214 -17.18 6.46 -5.63
C MET A 214 -18.13 6.50 -6.82
N ALA A 215 -19.01 5.50 -6.98
CA ALA A 215 -20.00 5.51 -8.05
C ALA A 215 -20.96 6.71 -7.97
N GLN A 216 -21.31 7.16 -6.76
CA GLN A 216 -22.15 8.35 -6.57
C GLN A 216 -21.36 9.64 -6.87
N ILE A 217 -20.13 9.72 -6.39
CA ILE A 217 -19.22 10.84 -6.66
C ILE A 217 -19.01 11.02 -8.17
N GLU A 218 -18.76 9.92 -8.90
CA GLU A 218 -18.57 9.91 -10.36
C GLU A 218 -19.80 10.41 -11.11
N TYR A 219 -20.99 10.04 -10.65
CA TYR A 219 -22.24 10.45 -11.27
C TYR A 219 -22.51 11.96 -11.09
N GLU A 220 -22.18 12.52 -9.93
CA GLU A 220 -22.52 13.90 -9.58
C GLU A 220 -21.44 14.93 -9.97
N ASN A 221 -20.22 14.51 -10.26
CA ASN A 221 -19.10 15.42 -10.49
C ASN A 221 -18.58 15.36 -11.94
N PRO A 222 -18.28 16.53 -12.55
CA PRO A 222 -17.65 16.57 -13.86
C PRO A 222 -16.21 16.06 -13.80
N HIS A 223 -15.69 15.70 -14.97
CA HIS A 223 -14.29 15.32 -15.14
C HIS A 223 -13.36 16.39 -14.58
N SER A 224 -12.51 16.00 -13.63
CA SER A 224 -11.55 16.85 -12.94
C SER A 224 -10.36 16.02 -12.48
N PHE A 225 -9.23 16.67 -12.21
CA PHE A 225 -8.04 16.02 -11.67
C PHE A 225 -8.35 15.21 -10.40
N HIS A 226 -9.08 15.80 -9.45
CA HIS A 226 -9.43 15.12 -8.20
C HIS A 226 -10.35 13.92 -8.39
N LEU A 227 -11.24 13.94 -9.38
CA LEU A 227 -12.05 12.76 -9.69
C LEU A 227 -11.17 11.62 -10.22
N LYS A 228 -10.22 11.91 -11.12
CA LYS A 228 -9.25 10.92 -11.60
C LYS A 228 -8.46 10.32 -10.44
N GLU A 229 -7.89 11.15 -9.57
CA GLU A 229 -7.12 10.68 -8.42
C GLU A 229 -7.96 9.77 -7.49
N LEU A 230 -9.24 10.10 -7.26
CA LEU A 230 -10.12 9.31 -6.41
C LEU A 230 -10.45 7.95 -7.05
N GLN A 231 -10.59 7.92 -8.38
CA GLN A 231 -10.78 6.68 -9.13
C GLN A 231 -9.54 5.78 -9.09
N LEU A 232 -8.34 6.35 -9.23
CA LEU A 232 -7.10 5.62 -9.04
C LEU A 232 -7.00 5.05 -7.62
N PHE A 233 -7.37 5.83 -6.60
CA PHE A 233 -7.43 5.35 -5.22
C PHE A 233 -8.47 4.22 -5.00
N ASN A 234 -9.60 4.26 -5.70
CA ASN A 234 -10.57 3.17 -5.65
C ASN A 234 -10.01 1.88 -6.28
N ILE A 235 -9.27 2.00 -7.38
CA ILE A 235 -8.60 0.87 -8.03
C ILE A 235 -7.54 0.27 -7.11
N THR A 236 -6.65 1.07 -6.53
CA THR A 236 -5.63 0.58 -5.58
C THR A 236 -6.28 -0.13 -4.39
N SER A 237 -7.40 0.41 -3.89
CA SER A 237 -8.18 -0.20 -2.81
C SER A 237 -8.77 -1.56 -3.20
N HIS A 238 -9.18 -1.77 -4.45
CA HIS A 238 -9.65 -3.08 -4.93
C HIS A 238 -8.52 -4.07 -5.12
N PHE A 239 -7.38 -3.62 -5.64
CA PHE A 239 -6.17 -4.42 -5.77
C PHE A 239 -5.74 -4.98 -4.40
N ASN A 240 -5.73 -4.12 -3.39
CA ASN A 240 -5.37 -4.46 -2.01
C ASN A 240 -6.50 -5.14 -1.21
N GLY A 241 -7.73 -5.19 -1.75
CA GLY A 241 -8.94 -5.68 -1.07
C GLY A 241 -9.11 -7.20 -1.02
N GLY A 242 -8.19 -7.96 -1.62
CA GLY A 242 -8.22 -9.42 -1.71
C GLY A 242 -8.98 -9.98 -2.94
N ARG A 243 -8.96 -11.31 -3.11
CA ARG A 243 -9.39 -12.02 -4.34
C ARG A 243 -10.74 -11.57 -4.91
N ARG A 244 -11.78 -11.43 -4.08
CA ARG A 244 -13.12 -11.03 -4.52
C ARG A 244 -13.15 -9.62 -5.12
N HIS A 245 -12.35 -8.71 -4.59
CA HIS A 245 -12.28 -7.33 -5.07
C HIS A 245 -11.42 -7.22 -6.33
N ARG A 246 -10.36 -8.03 -6.42
CA ARG A 246 -9.51 -8.13 -7.61
C ARG A 246 -10.25 -8.60 -8.86
N GLN A 247 -11.27 -9.45 -8.74
CA GLN A 247 -12.16 -9.79 -9.87
C GLN A 247 -12.86 -8.59 -10.54
N LYS A 248 -12.93 -7.43 -9.88
CA LYS A 248 -13.49 -6.20 -10.45
C LYS A 248 -12.44 -5.27 -11.04
N LEU A 249 -11.16 -5.55 -10.80
CA LEU A 249 -10.04 -4.68 -11.16
C LEU A 249 -10.06 -4.35 -12.65
N LYS A 250 -10.09 -5.37 -13.52
CA LYS A 250 -10.13 -5.20 -14.99
C LYS A 250 -11.20 -4.21 -15.44
N ARG A 251 -12.44 -4.36 -14.95
CA ARG A 251 -13.55 -3.46 -15.30
C ARG A 251 -13.33 -2.02 -14.80
N LEU A 252 -12.78 -1.85 -13.60
CA LEU A 252 -12.49 -0.52 -13.06
C LEU A 252 -11.38 0.16 -13.85
N VAL A 253 -10.30 -0.56 -14.18
CA VAL A 253 -9.19 -0.03 -14.96
C VAL A 253 -9.64 0.32 -16.39
N GLU A 254 -10.44 -0.54 -17.04
CA GLU A 254 -11.06 -0.24 -18.34
C GLU A 254 -11.94 1.03 -18.30
N GLY A 255 -12.72 1.21 -17.23
CA GLY A 255 -13.52 2.41 -17.02
C GLY A 255 -12.66 3.67 -16.93
N VAL A 256 -11.55 3.61 -16.20
CA VAL A 256 -10.60 4.73 -16.06
C VAL A 256 -9.86 5.00 -17.37
N TRP A 257 -9.42 3.98 -18.12
CA TRP A 257 -8.81 4.20 -19.43
C TRP A 257 -9.73 4.92 -20.40
N ARG A 258 -11.01 4.53 -20.46
CA ARG A 258 -11.99 5.18 -21.35
C ARG A 258 -12.28 6.62 -20.94
N SER A 259 -12.44 6.87 -19.64
CA SER A 259 -12.77 8.20 -19.13
C SER A 259 -11.62 9.21 -19.25
N TRP A 260 -10.36 8.73 -19.26
CA TRP A 260 -9.17 9.57 -19.21
C TRP A 260 -8.18 9.28 -20.33
N GLU A 261 -8.65 8.78 -21.47
CA GLU A 261 -7.81 8.52 -22.65
C GLU A 261 -7.21 9.83 -23.20
N LYS A 262 -8.02 10.91 -23.21
CA LYS A 262 -7.70 12.20 -23.83
C LYS A 262 -8.17 13.36 -22.96
N GLY A 263 -7.63 14.53 -23.23
CA GLY A 263 -7.99 15.78 -22.55
C GLY A 263 -6.94 16.22 -21.52
N GLN A 264 -7.20 17.35 -20.86
CA GLN A 264 -6.25 18.00 -19.95
C GLN A 264 -5.81 17.11 -18.78
N TRP A 265 -6.68 16.20 -18.36
CA TRP A 265 -6.45 15.30 -17.22
C TRP A 265 -6.22 13.86 -17.65
N SER A 266 -5.78 13.62 -18.89
CA SER A 266 -5.52 12.27 -19.38
C SER A 266 -4.58 11.49 -18.46
N LEU A 267 -4.62 10.16 -18.53
CA LEU A 267 -3.69 9.32 -17.80
C LEU A 267 -2.26 9.61 -18.26
N THR A 268 -1.40 9.91 -17.30
CA THR A 268 0.04 10.01 -17.47
C THR A 268 0.65 8.63 -17.70
N GLU A 269 1.85 8.57 -18.25
CA GLU A 269 2.55 7.28 -18.45
C GLU A 269 2.81 6.56 -17.14
N LYS A 270 3.12 7.28 -16.05
CA LYS A 270 3.19 6.71 -14.70
C LYS A 270 1.89 6.03 -14.28
N GLU A 271 0.75 6.72 -14.42
CA GLU A 271 -0.56 6.18 -14.04
C GLU A 271 -0.91 4.95 -14.89
N LYS A 272 -0.61 4.96 -16.19
CA LYS A 272 -0.78 3.77 -17.03
C LYS A 272 0.13 2.62 -16.57
N THR A 273 1.37 2.92 -16.20
CA THR A 273 2.35 1.94 -15.74
C THR A 273 1.87 1.23 -14.47
N ILE A 274 1.37 1.94 -13.47
CA ILE A 274 0.88 1.30 -12.24
C ILE A 274 -0.40 0.50 -12.48
N LEU A 275 -1.30 0.99 -13.33
CA LEU A 275 -2.52 0.26 -13.69
C LEU A 275 -2.19 -1.04 -14.43
N THR A 276 -1.25 -1.00 -15.38
CA THR A 276 -0.76 -2.18 -16.09
C THR A 276 -0.04 -3.15 -15.15
N TYR A 277 0.73 -2.65 -14.17
CA TYR A 277 1.34 -3.51 -13.14
C TYR A 277 0.28 -4.28 -12.35
N MET A 278 -0.77 -3.61 -11.86
CA MET A 278 -1.84 -4.29 -11.14
C MET A 278 -2.53 -5.36 -12.00
N LEU A 279 -2.73 -5.09 -13.28
CA LEU A 279 -3.33 -6.06 -14.22
C LEU A 279 -2.42 -7.23 -14.55
N ALA A 280 -1.10 -7.03 -14.67
CA ALA A 280 -0.14 -8.12 -14.87
C ALA A 280 -0.18 -9.10 -13.69
N ILE A 281 -0.20 -8.58 -12.46
CA ILE A 281 -0.27 -9.38 -11.24
C ILE A 281 -1.62 -10.12 -11.12
N ASP A 282 -2.74 -9.42 -11.39
CA ASP A 282 -4.07 -10.02 -11.34
C ASP A 282 -4.26 -11.11 -12.41
N ALA A 283 -3.80 -10.87 -13.63
CA ALA A 283 -3.82 -11.85 -14.72
C ALA A 283 -3.02 -13.11 -14.36
N TYR A 284 -1.83 -12.94 -13.79
CA TYR A 284 -1.00 -14.07 -13.36
C TYR A 284 -1.68 -14.90 -12.26
N GLU A 285 -2.29 -14.25 -11.25
CA GLU A 285 -3.03 -14.97 -10.20
C GLU A 285 -4.28 -15.71 -10.72
N GLN A 286 -4.82 -15.26 -11.86
CA GLN A 286 -5.96 -15.90 -12.54
C GLN A 286 -5.52 -16.93 -13.60
N CYS A 287 -4.20 -17.16 -13.74
CA CYS A 287 -3.61 -18.01 -14.78
C CYS A 287 -3.94 -17.55 -16.22
N GLU A 288 -4.18 -16.26 -16.43
CA GLU A 288 -4.38 -15.64 -17.75
C GLU A 288 -3.02 -15.29 -18.37
N PHE A 289 -2.26 -16.30 -18.79
CA PHE A 289 -0.86 -16.13 -19.22
C PHE A 289 -0.69 -15.18 -20.42
N ASP A 290 -1.61 -15.17 -21.39
CA ASP A 290 -1.52 -14.22 -22.54
C ASP A 290 -1.63 -12.76 -22.08
N GLN A 291 -2.51 -12.49 -21.12
CA GLN A 291 -2.68 -11.14 -20.56
C GLN A 291 -1.50 -10.77 -19.67
N THR A 292 -0.95 -11.75 -18.95
CA THR A 292 0.28 -11.56 -18.14
C THR A 292 1.45 -11.17 -19.03
N ILE A 293 1.63 -11.85 -20.17
CA ILE A 293 2.66 -11.52 -21.17
C ILE A 293 2.44 -10.11 -21.72
N LEU A 294 1.23 -9.82 -22.22
CA LEU A 294 0.88 -8.52 -22.80
C LEU A 294 1.19 -7.35 -21.83
N HIS A 295 0.78 -7.48 -20.57
CA HIS A 295 0.97 -6.45 -19.57
C HIS A 295 2.41 -6.40 -19.05
N GLY A 296 3.06 -7.55 -18.85
CA GLY A 296 4.44 -7.62 -18.39
C GLY A 296 5.43 -7.04 -19.40
N GLU A 297 5.28 -7.36 -20.69
CA GLU A 297 6.12 -6.80 -21.77
C GLU A 297 6.01 -5.28 -21.84
N TYR A 298 4.80 -4.73 -21.69
CA TYR A 298 4.61 -3.28 -21.62
C TYR A 298 5.38 -2.62 -20.47
N LEU A 299 5.53 -3.31 -19.33
CA LEU A 299 6.21 -2.79 -18.13
C LEU A 299 7.73 -2.77 -18.29
N ILE A 300 8.31 -3.75 -18.98
CA ILE A 300 9.76 -3.85 -19.17
C ILE A 300 10.24 -3.10 -20.42
N GLN A 301 9.37 -2.90 -21.41
CA GLN A 301 9.71 -2.20 -22.64
C GLN A 301 10.22 -0.78 -22.35
N GLN A 302 11.41 -0.45 -22.88
CA GLN A 302 12.11 0.82 -22.65
C GLN A 302 12.33 1.14 -21.15
N ASP A 303 12.47 0.11 -20.31
CA ASP A 303 12.61 0.25 -18.86
C ASP A 303 11.48 1.05 -18.19
N ARG A 304 10.27 1.03 -18.75
CA ARG A 304 9.15 1.89 -18.34
C ARG A 304 8.87 1.85 -16.84
N LEU A 305 8.82 0.65 -16.27
CA LEU A 305 8.56 0.46 -14.83
C LEU A 305 9.71 1.00 -13.97
N ASN A 306 10.96 0.91 -14.43
CA ASN A 306 12.13 1.46 -13.74
C ASN A 306 12.21 2.99 -13.88
N ASN A 307 11.90 3.55 -15.06
CA ASN A 307 11.91 4.98 -15.33
C ASN A 307 10.96 5.78 -14.42
N HIS A 308 9.89 5.13 -13.95
CA HIS A 308 8.92 5.73 -13.03
C HIS A 308 9.05 5.25 -11.58
N ALA A 309 10.10 4.47 -11.25
CA ALA A 309 10.24 3.81 -9.95
C ALA A 309 10.08 4.75 -8.75
N ILE A 310 10.77 5.90 -8.74
CA ILE A 310 10.74 6.83 -7.60
C ILE A 310 9.33 7.39 -7.38
N GLU A 311 8.69 7.88 -8.45
CA GLU A 311 7.34 8.45 -8.35
C GLU A 311 6.31 7.40 -7.95
N LEU A 312 6.41 6.20 -8.54
CA LEU A 312 5.53 5.08 -8.22
C LEU A 312 5.67 4.64 -6.77
N ILE A 313 6.90 4.59 -6.25
CA ILE A 313 7.17 4.27 -4.84
C ILE A 313 6.60 5.34 -3.92
N ILE A 314 6.68 6.63 -4.27
CA ILE A 314 6.16 7.70 -3.41
C ILE A 314 4.62 7.69 -3.38
N GLU A 315 3.97 7.50 -4.53
CA GLU A 315 2.51 7.66 -4.66
C GLU A 315 1.72 6.36 -4.44
N PHE A 316 2.31 5.20 -4.76
CA PHE A 316 1.68 3.88 -4.80
C PHE A 316 2.46 2.82 -4.00
N TYR A 317 3.12 3.22 -2.91
CA TYR A 317 3.90 2.33 -2.03
C TYR A 317 3.09 1.14 -1.48
N ASP A 318 1.76 1.27 -1.40
CA ASP A 318 0.85 0.23 -0.91
C ASP A 318 0.52 -0.83 -1.97
N VAL A 319 0.92 -0.61 -3.23
CA VAL A 319 0.72 -1.53 -4.37
C VAL A 319 2.02 -2.25 -4.71
N LEU A 320 3.16 -1.55 -4.63
CA LEU A 320 4.45 -2.08 -5.03
C LEU A 320 5.19 -2.70 -3.84
N PRO A 321 5.57 -3.98 -3.89
CA PRO A 321 6.49 -4.54 -2.90
C PRO A 321 7.89 -3.93 -3.10
N ILE A 322 8.43 -3.31 -2.04
CA ILE A 322 9.68 -2.55 -2.11
C ILE A 322 10.76 -3.21 -1.25
N LEU A 323 11.62 -3.98 -1.92
CA LEU A 323 13.00 -4.26 -1.51
C LEU A 323 13.94 -3.77 -2.59
N LYS A 324 15.20 -3.52 -2.24
CA LYS A 324 16.25 -3.22 -3.23
C LYS A 324 16.35 -4.39 -4.22
N PRO A 325 16.39 -4.15 -5.54
CA PRO A 325 16.66 -5.21 -6.51
C PRO A 325 17.95 -5.97 -6.18
N GLU A 326 17.95 -7.28 -6.37
CA GLU A 326 19.09 -8.16 -6.10
C GLU A 326 19.52 -8.90 -7.38
N PRO A 327 20.01 -8.18 -8.42
CA PRO A 327 20.34 -8.80 -9.71
C PRO A 327 21.46 -9.83 -9.59
N THR A 328 22.29 -9.76 -8.55
CA THR A 328 23.36 -10.72 -8.27
C THR A 328 22.89 -12.05 -7.67
N THR A 329 21.61 -12.16 -7.32
CA THR A 329 21.08 -13.21 -6.46
C THR A 329 20.04 -14.03 -7.23
N LEU A 330 20.19 -15.36 -7.22
CA LEU A 330 19.28 -16.31 -7.84
C LEU A 330 18.30 -16.91 -6.81
N ILE A 331 18.76 -17.20 -5.59
CA ILE A 331 17.87 -17.63 -4.50
C ILE A 331 17.44 -16.40 -3.71
N LYS A 332 16.22 -15.92 -3.97
CA LYS A 332 15.69 -14.69 -3.38
C LYS A 332 14.16 -14.64 -3.33
N ARG A 333 13.65 -13.57 -2.70
CA ARG A 333 12.22 -13.28 -2.60
C ARG A 333 11.72 -12.43 -3.76
N TYR A 334 11.44 -13.09 -4.88
CA TYR A 334 10.87 -12.45 -6.07
C TYR A 334 9.55 -11.71 -5.79
N ASP A 335 8.78 -12.11 -4.78
CA ASP A 335 7.52 -11.44 -4.39
C ASP A 335 7.72 -10.12 -3.63
N LYS A 336 8.96 -9.82 -3.22
CA LYS A 336 9.28 -8.64 -2.41
C LYS A 336 9.90 -7.49 -3.19
N ASN A 337 10.23 -7.70 -4.46
CA ASN A 337 10.67 -6.65 -5.36
C ASN A 337 9.74 -6.61 -6.58
N TYR A 338 9.13 -5.45 -6.84
CA TYR A 338 8.16 -5.30 -7.92
C TYR A 338 8.73 -5.58 -9.32
N LEU A 339 10.01 -5.27 -9.59
CA LEU A 339 10.65 -5.57 -10.88
C LEU A 339 10.91 -7.08 -11.02
N GLU A 340 11.54 -7.70 -10.02
CA GLU A 340 11.83 -9.15 -10.02
C GLU A 340 10.53 -9.97 -10.10
N LYS A 341 9.47 -9.48 -9.47
CA LYS A 341 8.15 -10.09 -9.57
C LYS A 341 7.64 -10.11 -11.00
N VAL A 342 7.78 -9.00 -11.74
CA VAL A 342 7.36 -8.91 -13.15
C VAL A 342 8.14 -9.88 -14.03
N PHE A 343 9.47 -9.96 -13.89
CA PHE A 343 10.25 -10.93 -14.66
C PHE A 343 9.91 -12.38 -14.30
N SER A 344 9.73 -12.68 -13.01
CA SER A 344 9.36 -14.01 -12.54
C SER A 344 8.02 -14.49 -13.15
N ILE A 345 6.99 -13.64 -13.17
CA ILE A 345 5.68 -14.00 -13.74
C ILE A 345 5.70 -14.04 -15.28
N LEU A 346 6.51 -13.20 -15.92
CA LEU A 346 6.69 -13.21 -17.38
C LEU A 346 7.33 -14.52 -17.84
N ILE A 347 8.45 -14.90 -17.23
CA ILE A 347 9.15 -16.15 -17.54
C ILE A 347 8.22 -17.34 -17.36
N GLU A 348 7.49 -17.40 -16.25
CA GLU A 348 6.52 -18.48 -16.04
C GLU A 348 5.44 -18.50 -17.13
N SER A 349 4.89 -17.34 -17.48
CA SER A 349 3.85 -17.23 -18.49
C SER A 349 4.34 -17.67 -19.87
N TYR A 350 5.58 -17.33 -20.23
CA TYR A 350 6.23 -17.79 -21.45
C TYR A 350 6.42 -19.31 -21.48
N ILE A 351 6.85 -19.93 -20.38
CA ILE A 351 6.94 -21.40 -20.26
C ILE A 351 5.57 -22.04 -20.46
N GLN A 352 4.51 -21.52 -19.83
CA GLN A 352 3.15 -22.05 -19.96
C GLN A 352 2.58 -21.89 -21.38
N LYS A 353 3.14 -20.98 -22.17
CA LYS A 353 2.79 -20.75 -23.58
C LYS A 353 3.77 -21.39 -24.57
N HIS A 354 4.71 -22.20 -24.09
CA HIS A 354 5.76 -22.84 -24.88
C HIS A 354 6.61 -21.85 -25.72
N GLN A 355 6.75 -20.61 -25.24
CA GLN A 355 7.53 -19.55 -25.86
C GLN A 355 8.93 -19.48 -25.22
N PHE A 356 9.73 -20.55 -25.40
CA PHE A 356 11.02 -20.72 -24.72
C PHE A 356 12.09 -19.72 -25.16
N ASP A 357 12.12 -19.39 -26.46
CA ASP A 357 13.05 -18.41 -27.02
C ASP A 357 12.88 -17.03 -26.37
N GLU A 358 11.65 -16.65 -26.03
CA GLU A 358 11.37 -15.39 -25.32
C GLU A 358 11.95 -15.37 -23.91
N VAL A 359 11.98 -16.52 -23.22
CA VAL A 359 12.67 -16.64 -21.93
C VAL A 359 14.17 -16.41 -22.10
N ILE A 360 14.79 -17.01 -23.12
CA ILE A 360 16.20 -16.81 -23.43
C ILE A 360 16.51 -15.36 -23.78
N ARG A 361 15.64 -14.71 -24.58
CA ARG A 361 15.74 -13.27 -24.86
C ARG A 361 15.73 -12.47 -23.57
N LEU A 362 14.77 -12.70 -22.68
CA LEU A 362 14.65 -11.95 -21.43
C LEU A 362 15.91 -12.06 -20.55
N ILE A 363 16.46 -13.25 -20.35
CA ILE A 363 17.65 -13.44 -19.50
C ILE A 363 18.95 -12.96 -20.16
N LYS A 364 18.96 -12.76 -21.48
CA LYS A 364 20.06 -12.10 -22.21
C LYS A 364 19.97 -10.58 -22.18
N GLU A 365 18.76 -10.03 -22.23
CA GLU A 365 18.53 -8.58 -22.24
C GLU A 365 18.55 -7.98 -20.83
N TYR A 366 18.05 -8.70 -19.82
CA TYR A 366 17.84 -8.18 -18.47
C TYR A 366 18.52 -9.05 -17.40
N GLU A 367 19.54 -8.51 -16.76
CA GLU A 367 20.29 -9.16 -15.66
C GLU A 367 19.36 -9.65 -14.53
N ILE A 368 18.38 -8.82 -14.17
CA ILE A 368 17.43 -9.06 -13.08
C ILE A 368 16.43 -10.19 -13.36
N ALA A 369 16.30 -10.63 -14.62
CA ALA A 369 15.40 -11.71 -15.01
C ALA A 369 15.87 -13.09 -14.52
N SER A 370 17.17 -13.23 -14.21
CA SER A 370 17.75 -14.43 -13.60
C SER A 370 18.74 -14.02 -12.50
N CYS A 371 20.04 -14.02 -12.79
CA CYS A 371 21.08 -13.40 -11.99
C CYS A 371 22.30 -12.98 -12.84
N THR A 372 23.17 -12.12 -12.31
CA THR A 372 24.40 -11.64 -12.97
C THR A 372 25.24 -12.79 -13.54
N ALA A 373 25.42 -13.88 -12.81
CA ALA A 373 26.26 -14.99 -13.25
C ALA A 373 25.70 -15.70 -14.50
N ILE A 374 24.37 -15.83 -14.61
CA ILE A 374 23.72 -16.41 -15.79
C ILE A 374 23.72 -15.41 -16.95
N TYR A 375 23.43 -14.14 -16.66
CA TYR A 375 23.45 -13.05 -17.64
C TYR A 375 24.84 -12.92 -18.30
N ASP A 376 25.90 -12.86 -17.49
CA ASP A 376 27.28 -12.75 -17.97
C ASP A 376 27.67 -13.95 -18.83
N TYR A 377 27.27 -15.17 -18.43
CA TYR A 377 27.52 -16.39 -19.19
C TYR A 377 26.88 -16.34 -20.59
N LEU A 378 25.64 -15.86 -20.69
CA LEU A 378 24.90 -15.85 -21.95
C LEU A 378 25.33 -14.71 -22.91
N ASN A 379 25.98 -13.68 -22.36
CA ASN A 379 26.43 -12.50 -23.12
C ASN A 379 27.96 -12.42 -23.29
N GLN A 380 28.71 -13.45 -22.89
CA GLN A 380 30.16 -13.48 -23.07
C GLN A 380 30.54 -13.56 -24.57
N GLU A 381 31.53 -12.76 -24.98
CA GLU A 381 32.06 -12.80 -26.35
C GLU A 381 32.93 -14.04 -26.61
N LEU A 382 33.57 -14.57 -25.56
CA LEU A 382 34.42 -15.75 -25.59
C LEU A 382 33.98 -16.72 -24.50
N TYR A 383 33.91 -18.01 -24.83
CA TYR A 383 33.56 -19.06 -23.88
C TYR A 383 34.64 -19.18 -22.77
N ASP A 384 34.22 -19.01 -21.51
CA ASP A 384 35.04 -19.25 -20.31
C ASP A 384 34.37 -20.30 -19.43
N GLU A 385 34.96 -21.50 -19.30
CA GLU A 385 34.44 -22.56 -18.42
C GLU A 385 34.29 -22.11 -16.95
N ASN A 386 35.12 -21.17 -16.50
CA ASN A 386 35.04 -20.65 -15.12
C ASN A 386 33.77 -19.81 -14.87
N SER A 387 33.12 -19.31 -15.92
CA SER A 387 31.87 -18.56 -15.79
C SER A 387 30.73 -19.44 -15.28
N LEU A 388 30.70 -20.73 -15.62
CA LEU A 388 29.74 -21.70 -15.08
C LEU A 388 29.93 -21.93 -13.57
N HIS A 389 31.17 -21.94 -13.08
CA HIS A 389 31.45 -22.07 -11.64
C HIS A 389 30.97 -20.85 -10.83
N ARG A 390 30.87 -19.67 -11.44
CA ARG A 390 30.33 -18.47 -10.77
C ARG A 390 28.84 -18.59 -10.44
N ILE A 391 28.10 -19.42 -11.17
CA ILE A 391 26.67 -19.67 -10.90
C ILE A 391 26.52 -20.37 -9.54
N GLU A 392 27.30 -21.42 -9.30
CA GLU A 392 27.28 -22.14 -8.02
C GLU A 392 27.76 -21.27 -6.87
N ALA A 393 28.86 -20.52 -7.06
CA ALA A 393 29.35 -19.59 -6.06
C ALA A 393 28.33 -18.51 -5.70
N SER A 394 27.57 -18.01 -6.69
CA SER A 394 26.46 -17.07 -6.46
C SER A 394 25.39 -17.70 -5.58
N VAL A 395 24.94 -18.91 -5.89
CA VAL A 395 23.92 -19.60 -5.09
C VAL A 395 24.37 -19.84 -3.64
N GLN A 396 25.61 -20.24 -3.42
CA GLN A 396 26.16 -20.40 -2.06
C GLN A 396 26.15 -19.07 -1.31
N ARG A 397 26.53 -17.97 -1.98
CA ARG A 397 26.48 -16.62 -1.40
C ARG A 397 25.05 -16.17 -1.09
N ASP A 398 24.09 -16.50 -1.96
CA ASP A 398 22.68 -16.17 -1.75
C ASP A 398 22.15 -16.81 -0.46
N ILE A 399 22.42 -18.10 -0.28
CA ILE A 399 22.05 -18.86 0.92
C ILE A 399 22.65 -18.21 2.18
N VAL A 400 23.92 -17.81 2.13
CA VAL A 400 24.62 -17.15 3.23
C VAL A 400 23.94 -15.84 3.61
N LEU A 401 23.58 -15.03 2.61
CA LEU A 401 22.89 -13.76 2.83
C LEU A 401 21.51 -13.95 3.46
N ILE A 402 20.82 -15.05 3.14
CA ILE A 402 19.52 -15.39 3.72
C ILE A 402 19.66 -15.89 5.17
N VAL A 403 20.60 -16.81 5.43
CA VAL A 403 20.68 -17.53 6.71
C VAL A 403 21.44 -16.72 7.77
N SER A 404 22.67 -16.30 7.47
CA SER A 404 23.59 -15.72 8.47
C SER A 404 23.92 -14.25 8.22
N LYS A 405 23.65 -13.74 7.01
CA LYS A 405 24.00 -12.37 6.56
C LYS A 405 25.49 -12.07 6.62
N THR A 406 26.36 -13.08 6.77
CA THR A 406 27.81 -12.91 6.84
C THR A 406 28.57 -14.00 6.07
N PRO A 407 29.51 -13.62 5.18
CA PRO A 407 30.36 -14.56 4.45
C PRO A 407 31.25 -15.46 5.32
N GLN A 408 31.37 -15.18 6.63
CA GLN A 408 32.26 -15.93 7.51
C GLN A 408 31.72 -17.33 7.87
N HIS A 409 30.41 -17.58 7.67
CA HIS A 409 29.74 -18.81 8.10
C HIS A 409 29.16 -19.61 6.92
N ILE A 410 29.89 -19.71 5.79
CA ILE A 410 29.36 -20.33 4.56
C ILE A 410 28.89 -21.77 4.78
N MET A 411 29.74 -22.66 5.30
CA MET A 411 29.39 -24.07 5.47
C MET A 411 28.20 -24.26 6.41
N GLN A 412 28.21 -23.57 7.56
CA GLN A 412 27.10 -23.61 8.52
C GLN A 412 25.80 -23.06 7.93
N SER A 413 25.86 -22.00 7.12
CA SER A 413 24.69 -21.42 6.47
C SER A 413 24.08 -22.38 5.45
N ILE A 414 24.93 -23.10 4.71
CA ILE A 414 24.51 -24.13 3.76
C ILE A 414 23.87 -25.31 4.49
N GLU A 415 24.47 -25.79 5.58
CA GLU A 415 23.91 -26.87 6.41
C GLU A 415 22.53 -26.51 6.95
N ILE A 416 22.40 -25.35 7.60
CA ILE A 416 21.12 -24.84 8.11
C ILE A 416 20.09 -24.72 6.99
N TRP A 417 20.50 -24.21 5.83
CA TRP A 417 19.60 -24.13 4.68
C TRP A 417 19.11 -25.51 4.28
N LEU A 418 20.01 -26.46 4.01
CA LEU A 418 19.70 -27.81 3.55
C LEU A 418 18.79 -28.58 4.52
N ASP A 419 18.96 -28.37 5.83
CA ASP A 419 18.13 -29.00 6.86
C ASP A 419 16.70 -28.43 6.91
N ASP A 420 16.54 -27.13 6.65
CA ASP A 420 15.30 -26.42 6.95
C ASP A 420 14.53 -25.87 5.73
N TYR A 421 15.11 -25.76 4.53
CA TYR A 421 14.44 -25.11 3.39
C TYR A 421 13.19 -25.85 2.90
N GLN A 422 13.09 -27.15 3.16
CA GLN A 422 11.91 -27.95 2.80
C GLN A 422 10.83 -27.97 3.90
N ASN A 423 11.15 -27.47 5.10
CA ASN A 423 10.23 -27.49 6.24
C ASN A 423 9.21 -26.34 6.12
N GLU A 424 7.92 -26.63 5.96
CA GLU A 424 6.86 -25.61 5.81
C GLU A 424 6.80 -24.57 6.92
N LYS A 425 7.29 -24.91 8.12
CA LYS A 425 7.34 -24.01 9.28
C LYS A 425 8.58 -23.11 9.28
N SER A 426 9.57 -23.41 8.44
CA SER A 426 10.81 -22.65 8.33
C SER A 426 10.57 -21.32 7.59
N PRO A 427 11.25 -20.23 7.99
CA PRO A 427 11.25 -18.98 7.23
C PRO A 427 11.87 -19.13 5.82
N TYR A 428 12.66 -20.18 5.57
CA TYR A 428 13.32 -20.42 4.29
C TYR A 428 12.40 -21.07 3.26
N TYR A 429 11.37 -21.80 3.70
CA TYR A 429 10.50 -22.56 2.81
C TYR A 429 9.78 -21.73 1.74
N PRO A 430 9.16 -20.57 2.07
CA PRO A 430 8.58 -19.71 1.04
C PRO A 430 9.60 -19.19 0.02
N ILE A 431 10.85 -18.96 0.44
CA ILE A 431 11.93 -18.52 -0.45
C ILE A 431 12.31 -19.67 -1.39
N ALA A 432 12.49 -20.86 -0.83
CA ALA A 432 12.85 -22.04 -1.59
C ALA A 432 11.79 -22.43 -2.63
N LEU A 433 10.50 -22.35 -2.29
CA LEU A 433 9.41 -22.59 -3.24
C LEU A 433 9.48 -21.64 -4.44
N MET A 434 9.62 -20.34 -4.20
CA MET A 434 9.68 -19.34 -5.28
C MET A 434 10.91 -19.51 -6.15
N ALA A 435 12.09 -19.65 -5.53
CA ALA A 435 13.35 -19.80 -6.25
C ALA A 435 13.41 -21.13 -7.01
N SER A 436 12.93 -22.23 -6.43
CA SER A 436 12.85 -23.54 -7.09
C SER A 436 11.97 -23.46 -8.34
N LYS A 437 10.78 -22.87 -8.24
CA LYS A 437 9.87 -22.71 -9.38
C LYS A 437 10.50 -21.88 -10.49
N HIS A 438 11.14 -20.76 -10.13
CA HIS A 438 11.82 -19.89 -11.09
C HIS A 438 12.97 -20.62 -11.80
N ILE A 439 13.86 -21.29 -11.05
CA ILE A 439 14.97 -22.07 -11.62
C ILE A 439 14.45 -23.20 -12.52
N CYS A 440 13.41 -23.94 -12.11
CA CYS A 440 12.80 -24.96 -12.96
C CYS A 440 12.25 -24.38 -14.27
N ASN A 441 11.68 -23.17 -14.25
CA ASN A 441 11.24 -22.51 -15.48
C ASN A 441 12.42 -22.11 -16.39
N LEU A 442 13.52 -21.61 -15.83
CA LEU A 442 14.75 -21.38 -16.59
C LEU A 442 15.28 -22.68 -17.21
N LEU A 443 15.35 -23.76 -16.43
CA LEU A 443 15.77 -25.08 -16.89
C LEU A 443 14.93 -25.62 -18.05
N LYS A 444 13.61 -25.43 -18.02
CA LYS A 444 12.72 -25.79 -19.14
C LYS A 444 13.07 -25.02 -20.41
N ALA A 445 13.29 -23.71 -20.31
CA ALA A 445 13.68 -22.89 -21.47
C ALA A 445 15.06 -23.28 -22.00
N LEU A 446 16.05 -23.44 -21.13
CA LEU A 446 17.41 -23.83 -21.51
C LEU A 446 17.43 -25.18 -22.23
N PHE A 447 16.67 -26.16 -21.73
CA PHE A 447 16.55 -27.47 -22.36
C PHE A 447 15.91 -27.38 -23.75
N ALA A 448 14.77 -26.68 -23.87
CA ALA A 448 14.03 -26.53 -25.12
C ALA A 448 14.75 -25.69 -26.19
N THR A 449 15.72 -24.87 -25.79
CA THR A 449 16.53 -24.01 -26.68
C THR A 449 17.98 -24.49 -26.79
N GLU A 450 18.24 -25.73 -26.39
CA GLU A 450 19.52 -26.43 -26.54
C GLU A 450 20.72 -25.73 -25.88
N GLN A 451 20.49 -24.96 -24.81
CA GLN A 451 21.53 -24.32 -24.00
C GLN A 451 22.10 -25.32 -22.97
N TYR A 452 22.61 -26.47 -23.44
CA TYR A 452 22.89 -27.64 -22.61
C TYR A 452 23.94 -27.43 -21.53
N ASP A 453 25.04 -26.72 -21.82
CA ASP A 453 26.10 -26.46 -20.82
C ASP A 453 25.55 -25.71 -19.59
N LEU A 454 24.72 -24.69 -19.85
CA LEU A 454 24.08 -23.91 -18.80
C LEU A 454 22.97 -24.71 -18.09
N PHE A 455 22.22 -25.52 -18.85
CA PHE A 455 21.23 -26.44 -18.30
C PHE A 455 21.88 -27.42 -17.30
N ASP A 456 22.95 -28.09 -17.69
CA ASP A 456 23.63 -29.09 -16.86
C ASP A 456 24.18 -28.45 -15.58
N LYS A 457 24.83 -27.28 -15.69
CA LYS A 457 25.32 -26.58 -14.50
C LYS A 457 24.20 -26.12 -13.59
N LEU A 458 23.12 -25.59 -14.14
CA LEU A 458 21.98 -25.13 -13.33
C LEU A 458 21.21 -26.31 -12.70
N MET A 459 21.13 -27.47 -13.38
CA MET A 459 20.57 -28.71 -12.84
C MET A 459 21.38 -29.24 -11.67
N GLU A 460 22.71 -29.20 -11.76
CA GLU A 460 23.62 -29.58 -10.68
C GLU A 460 23.35 -28.72 -9.43
N VAL A 461 23.36 -27.39 -9.60
CA VAL A 461 23.12 -26.42 -8.53
C VAL A 461 21.72 -26.59 -7.93
N TYR A 462 20.70 -26.75 -8.78
CA TYR A 462 19.32 -26.98 -8.35
C TYR A 462 19.19 -28.23 -7.48
N THR A 463 19.73 -29.35 -7.94
CA THR A 463 19.65 -30.64 -7.25
C THR A 463 20.39 -30.61 -5.91
N LYS A 464 21.52 -29.90 -5.86
CA LYS A 464 22.38 -29.80 -4.68
C LYS A 464 21.83 -28.88 -3.60
N TYR A 465 21.21 -27.75 -3.97
CA TYR A 465 20.88 -26.68 -3.02
C TYR A 465 19.39 -26.32 -2.92
N LEU A 466 18.54 -26.71 -3.87
CA LEU A 466 17.18 -26.15 -3.98
C LEU A 466 16.13 -27.15 -4.52
N LYS A 467 16.35 -28.45 -4.34
CA LYS A 467 15.45 -29.46 -4.87
C LYS A 467 14.12 -29.48 -4.09
N VAL A 468 13.08 -28.88 -4.66
CA VAL A 468 11.69 -29.07 -4.21
C VAL A 468 11.07 -30.18 -5.06
N GLU A 469 10.63 -31.25 -4.41
CA GLU A 469 10.22 -32.49 -5.10
C GLU A 469 9.10 -32.25 -6.12
N GLN A 470 8.08 -31.45 -5.77
CA GLN A 470 6.99 -31.13 -6.69
C GLN A 470 7.49 -30.50 -7.99
N HIS A 471 8.26 -29.41 -7.90
CA HIS A 471 8.76 -28.71 -9.09
C HIS A 471 9.78 -29.55 -9.88
N PHE A 472 10.53 -30.42 -9.21
CA PHE A 472 11.44 -31.35 -9.87
C PHE A 472 10.68 -32.40 -10.70
N LEU A 473 9.59 -32.95 -10.16
CA LEU A 473 8.74 -33.89 -10.90
C LEU A 473 8.12 -33.20 -12.13
N GLU A 474 7.63 -31.97 -11.99
CA GLU A 474 7.11 -31.17 -13.11
C GLU A 474 8.18 -30.92 -14.20
N LEU A 475 9.43 -30.65 -13.81
CA LEU A 475 10.55 -30.50 -14.75
C LEU A 475 10.89 -31.82 -15.45
N ARG A 476 10.97 -32.93 -14.71
CA ARG A 476 11.23 -34.26 -15.25
C ARG A 476 10.19 -34.65 -16.28
N ASP A 477 8.91 -34.45 -15.95
CA ASP A 477 7.80 -34.82 -16.82
C ASP A 477 7.82 -33.97 -18.10
N PHE A 478 8.14 -32.68 -17.99
CA PHE A 478 8.38 -31.80 -19.14
C PHE A 478 9.50 -32.32 -20.06
N VAL A 479 10.68 -32.63 -19.50
CA VAL A 479 11.83 -33.14 -20.28
C VAL A 479 11.46 -34.46 -20.97
N ALA A 480 10.78 -35.37 -20.24
CA ALA A 480 10.37 -36.65 -20.78
C ALA A 480 9.32 -36.53 -21.91
N GLU A 481 8.46 -35.50 -21.86
CA GLU A 481 7.51 -35.19 -22.93
C GLU A 481 8.22 -34.56 -24.14
N TYR A 482 9.13 -33.62 -23.90
CA TYR A 482 9.85 -32.91 -24.96
C TYR A 482 10.78 -33.82 -25.77
N VAL A 483 11.39 -34.83 -25.13
CA VAL A 483 12.26 -35.83 -25.83
C VAL A 483 11.45 -36.84 -26.66
N LYS A 484 10.15 -37.00 -26.38
CA LYS A 484 9.28 -37.95 -27.11
C LYS A 484 8.69 -37.36 -28.39
N ASN A 485 8.62 -36.03 -28.47
CA ASN A 485 8.18 -35.27 -29.64
C ASN A 485 9.39 -34.86 -30.48
#